data_AF-A0A836BC91-F1
#
_entry.id   AF-A0A836BC91-F1
#
_cell.length_a   1.000
_cell.length_b   1.000
_cell.length_c   1.000
_cell.angle_alpha   90.00
_cell.angle_beta   90.00
_cell.angle_gamma   90.00
#
_symmetry.space_group_name_H-M   'P 1'
#
loop_
_entity.id
_entity.type
_entity.pdbx_description
1 polymer ?
#
loop_
_entity_poly.entity_id
_entity_poly.type
_entity_poly.pdbx_seq_one_letter_code
_entity_poly.pdbx_strand_id
1 'polypeptide(L)'
;MASLQQPARTGLRLGQSQQTVVRPVLRPLGLVQQRRAVIASAGNDRDVSTKVAEVVAPTTSLGDAAASAASEAARWAQMSYSQQYDELYNNKPINPKKVVPKPSKEAQLEEPGAGRVFMSDVATKGKRPSFLNREWNATDKYYLAFIGGMHLLACFAPFTYSPQMVVLFLASYFVTGCLGITLSYHRMLSHKSFTVPKWLEYTLAYCGVLAVQGDPLEWSSSHRYHHLHTDTPLDPHSPYEGFWWCHMGWLLDNNATMERVSNRSNADDLESQWYYRWLRDTYPFHVAAQLAVLYLVGGFPAVVWGGALRMCWVWHITWFVNSASHCWGYQDYNTGDLSKNNWWVGILAFGEGWHNNHHAFEFSARHGFEWWQVDMTWYIILALQKLGLATNVKLPTERQKAKLAFKKPAAEAAA
;
A
#
# COMPACT_ATOMS: atom_id res chain seq x y z
N MET A 1 -43.82 -52.18 -54.35
CA MET A 1 -43.03 -51.24 -53.54
C MET A 1 -43.06 -49.92 -54.28
N ALA A 2 -43.90 -49.00 -53.80
CA ALA A 2 -44.42 -47.85 -54.52
C ALA A 2 -43.62 -46.57 -54.24
N SER A 3 -43.66 -45.65 -55.20
CA SER A 3 -43.00 -44.36 -55.19
C SER A 3 -43.73 -43.28 -54.37
N LEU A 4 -42.99 -42.19 -54.17
CA LEU A 4 -43.42 -40.77 -54.14
C LEU A 4 -43.80 -40.09 -52.80
N GLN A 5 -43.27 -38.86 -52.74
CA GLN A 5 -43.80 -37.60 -52.18
C GLN A 5 -43.47 -37.18 -50.73
N GLN A 6 -42.94 -35.95 -50.65
CA GLN A 6 -42.87 -35.09 -49.45
C GLN A 6 -44.26 -34.79 -48.88
N PRO A 7 -44.32 -34.26 -47.63
CA PRO A 7 -44.76 -32.87 -47.52
C PRO A 7 -44.05 -32.00 -46.46
N ALA A 8 -43.95 -30.71 -46.83
CA ALA A 8 -44.24 -29.47 -46.10
C ALA A 8 -43.83 -29.22 -44.62
N ARG A 9 -43.30 -27.99 -44.45
CA ARG A 9 -43.04 -27.21 -43.23
C ARG A 9 -44.31 -26.79 -42.48
N THR A 10 -44.21 -26.66 -41.15
CA THR A 10 -44.72 -25.58 -40.25
C THR A 10 -44.45 -26.05 -38.81
N GLY A 11 -44.02 -25.29 -37.80
CA GLY A 11 -43.58 -23.93 -37.59
C GLY A 11 -43.15 -23.85 -36.12
N LEU A 12 -41.93 -23.40 -35.82
CA LEU A 12 -41.42 -23.25 -34.46
C LEU A 12 -41.06 -21.78 -34.24
N ARG A 13 -41.75 -21.17 -33.27
CA ARG A 13 -41.59 -19.78 -32.84
C ARG A 13 -40.18 -19.57 -32.26
N LEU A 14 -39.45 -18.62 -32.82
CA LEU A 14 -38.24 -18.06 -32.24
C LEU A 14 -38.61 -17.15 -31.07
N GLY A 15 -38.21 -17.52 -29.85
CA GLY A 15 -38.13 -16.61 -28.72
C GLY A 15 -36.84 -15.78 -28.83
N GLN A 16 -36.99 -14.47 -28.97
CA GLN A 16 -35.88 -13.52 -28.96
C GLN A 16 -35.32 -13.41 -27.53
N SER A 17 -34.05 -13.78 -27.34
CA SER A 17 -33.27 -13.36 -26.17
C SER A 17 -32.59 -12.01 -26.49
N GLN A 18 -32.81 -11.04 -25.62
CA GLN A 18 -32.21 -9.71 -25.72
C GLN A 18 -30.69 -9.80 -25.54
N GLN A 19 -29.94 -9.50 -26.59
CA GLN A 19 -28.52 -9.15 -26.48
C GLN A 19 -28.41 -7.69 -26.02
N THR A 20 -27.84 -7.48 -24.84
CA THR A 20 -27.47 -6.14 -24.35
C THR A 20 -26.18 -5.71 -25.04
N VAL A 21 -26.31 -4.86 -26.06
CA VAL A 21 -25.19 -4.21 -26.75
C VAL A 21 -24.67 -3.07 -25.88
N VAL A 22 -23.46 -3.21 -25.33
CA VAL A 22 -22.74 -2.11 -24.69
C VAL A 22 -22.10 -1.27 -25.80
N ARG A 23 -22.61 -0.05 -26.02
CA ARG A 23 -21.97 0.96 -26.89
C ARG A 23 -20.97 1.80 -26.07
N PRO A 24 -19.81 2.17 -26.64
CA PRO A 24 -18.85 3.04 -25.98
C PRO A 24 -19.32 4.49 -26.06
N VAL A 25 -19.30 5.21 -24.93
CA VAL A 25 -19.60 6.65 -24.88
C VAL A 25 -18.28 7.42 -24.93
N LEU A 26 -17.95 7.93 -26.11
CA LEU A 26 -17.08 9.10 -26.27
C LEU A 26 -17.93 10.34 -25.97
N ARG A 27 -17.49 11.23 -25.06
CA ARG A 27 -18.03 12.58 -24.93
C ARG A 27 -16.95 13.62 -25.26
N PRO A 28 -17.28 14.68 -26.01
CA PRO A 28 -16.34 15.73 -26.36
C PRO A 28 -16.22 16.78 -25.24
N LEU A 29 -15.07 17.46 -25.27
CA LEU A 29 -14.71 18.65 -24.50
C LEU A 29 -15.65 19.83 -24.79
N GLY A 30 -16.01 20.59 -23.73
CA GLY A 30 -16.49 21.96 -23.87
C GLY A 30 -17.35 22.49 -22.71
N LEU A 31 -17.00 23.70 -22.25
CA LEU A 31 -17.79 24.70 -21.51
C LEU A 31 -17.76 24.74 -19.96
N VAL A 32 -16.72 25.43 -19.49
CA VAL A 32 -16.73 26.67 -18.66
C VAL A 32 -18.09 27.19 -18.17
N GLN A 33 -18.08 27.66 -16.91
CA GLN A 33 -19.00 28.59 -16.22
C GLN A 33 -20.36 28.05 -15.72
N GLN A 34 -20.48 27.87 -14.39
CA GLN A 34 -21.15 28.84 -13.50
C GLN A 34 -21.15 28.34 -12.04
N ARG A 35 -20.48 29.08 -11.16
CA ARG A 35 -20.68 29.09 -9.70
C ARG A 35 -21.10 30.51 -9.31
N ARG A 36 -22.24 30.63 -8.62
CA ARG A 36 -22.83 31.77 -7.85
C ARG A 36 -24.35 31.63 -8.03
N ALA A 37 -25.23 31.83 -7.06
CA ALA A 37 -25.17 32.22 -5.66
C ALA A 37 -26.56 31.87 -5.10
N VAL A 38 -26.67 31.43 -3.84
CA VAL A 38 -27.93 31.53 -3.09
C VAL A 38 -27.58 32.02 -1.69
N ILE A 39 -27.61 33.34 -1.55
CA ILE A 39 -27.80 34.06 -0.29
C ILE A 39 -29.02 34.94 -0.52
N ALA A 40 -29.93 34.91 0.47
CA ALA A 40 -31.04 35.82 0.78
C ALA A 40 -32.42 35.15 0.74
N SER A 41 -32.98 34.88 1.92
CA SER A 41 -34.06 35.74 2.42
C SER A 41 -34.18 35.57 3.94
N ALA A 42 -33.96 36.67 4.66
CA ALA A 42 -34.39 36.82 6.03
C ALA A 42 -35.81 37.39 5.98
N GLY A 43 -36.78 36.60 6.44
CA GLY A 43 -38.17 37.01 6.62
C GLY A 43 -38.52 36.87 8.10
N ASN A 44 -38.76 38.00 8.72
CA ASN A 44 -39.18 38.19 10.10
C ASN A 44 -40.68 37.89 10.19
N ASP A 45 -41.11 36.92 11.00
CA ASP A 45 -42.48 36.90 11.53
C ASP A 45 -42.56 36.16 12.87
N ARG A 46 -43.34 36.78 13.76
CA ARG A 46 -43.52 36.46 15.18
C ARG A 46 -44.64 35.43 15.38
N ASP A 47 -44.55 34.75 16.52
CA ASP A 47 -45.61 34.05 17.29
C ASP A 47 -46.38 32.92 16.61
N VAL A 48 -46.11 31.68 17.02
CA VAL A 48 -47.14 30.74 17.53
C VAL A 48 -46.50 29.77 18.55
N SER A 49 -47.09 29.71 19.74
CA SER A 49 -46.73 28.79 20.83
C SER A 49 -47.30 27.37 20.64
N THR A 50 -46.80 26.43 21.46
CA THR A 50 -47.33 25.09 21.80
C THR A 50 -47.16 23.92 20.81
N LYS A 51 -46.16 23.06 21.08
CA LYS A 51 -46.32 21.74 21.73
C LYS A 51 -44.96 21.05 21.81
N VAL A 52 -44.39 20.98 23.02
CA VAL A 52 -43.22 20.16 23.32
C VAL A 52 -43.71 18.72 23.47
N ALA A 53 -43.37 17.87 22.51
CA ALA A 53 -43.34 16.44 22.72
C ALA A 53 -41.91 16.10 23.18
N GLU A 54 -41.77 15.65 24.43
CA GLU A 54 -40.56 15.02 24.94
C GLU A 54 -40.24 13.80 24.08
N VAL A 55 -39.33 13.96 23.12
CA VAL A 55 -38.53 12.86 22.63
C VAL A 55 -37.34 12.79 23.58
N VAL A 56 -37.44 11.92 24.59
CA VAL A 56 -36.30 11.52 25.40
C VAL A 56 -35.33 10.78 24.49
N ALA A 57 -34.46 11.53 23.81
CA ALA A 57 -33.24 10.97 23.24
C ALA A 57 -32.39 10.49 24.42
N PRO A 58 -31.83 9.26 24.39
CA PRO A 58 -30.94 8.83 25.45
C PRO A 58 -29.73 9.78 25.44
N THR A 59 -29.65 10.64 26.44
CA THR A 59 -28.46 11.45 26.74
C THR A 59 -27.41 10.50 27.31
N THR A 60 -26.75 9.73 26.45
CA THR A 60 -25.44 9.19 26.79
C THR A 60 -24.53 10.39 27.03
N SER A 61 -24.08 10.57 28.27
CA SER A 61 -23.17 11.67 28.57
C SER A 61 -21.86 11.47 27.78
N LEU A 62 -21.17 12.56 27.44
CA LEU A 62 -19.87 12.48 26.77
C LEU A 62 -18.86 11.61 27.55
N GLY A 63 -19.02 11.52 28.87
CA GLY A 63 -18.24 10.63 29.74
C GLY A 63 -18.56 9.15 29.52
N ASP A 64 -19.84 8.79 29.39
CA ASP A 64 -20.27 7.40 29.16
C ASP A 64 -19.86 6.91 27.77
N ALA A 65 -19.95 7.78 26.76
CA ALA A 65 -19.49 7.47 25.41
C ALA A 65 -17.96 7.25 25.34
N ALA A 66 -17.17 8.08 26.04
CA ALA A 66 -15.73 7.92 26.12
C ALA A 66 -15.31 6.67 26.89
N ALA A 67 -15.99 6.36 28.00
CA ALA A 67 -15.75 5.15 28.79
C ALA A 67 -16.11 3.88 27.99
N SER A 68 -17.23 3.90 27.26
CA SER A 68 -17.64 2.82 26.37
C SER A 68 -16.63 2.60 25.24
N ALA A 69 -16.16 3.68 24.59
CA ALA A 69 -15.15 3.58 23.54
C ALA A 69 -13.80 3.05 24.05
N ALA A 70 -13.38 3.45 25.26
CA ALA A 70 -12.17 2.93 25.90
C ALA A 70 -12.31 1.44 26.26
N SER A 71 -13.48 1.03 26.74
CA SER A 71 -13.80 -0.38 27.02
C SER A 71 -13.81 -1.22 25.74
N GLU A 72 -14.34 -0.69 24.63
CA GLU A 72 -14.32 -1.37 23.34
C GLU A 72 -12.89 -1.51 22.82
N ALA A 73 -12.09 -0.44 22.84
CA ALA A 73 -10.70 -0.49 22.41
C ALA A 73 -9.87 -1.50 23.23
N ALA A 74 -10.10 -1.56 24.55
CA ALA A 74 -9.45 -2.54 25.42
C ALA A 74 -9.83 -3.98 25.06
N ARG A 75 -11.10 -4.25 24.73
CA ARG A 75 -11.54 -5.56 24.26
C ARG A 75 -10.83 -5.96 22.96
N TRP A 76 -10.79 -5.07 21.98
CA TRP A 76 -10.13 -5.33 20.69
C TRP A 76 -8.64 -5.60 20.85
N ALA A 77 -7.95 -4.90 21.76
CA ALA A 77 -6.53 -5.10 22.01
C ALA A 77 -6.19 -6.47 22.62
N GLN A 78 -7.17 -7.16 23.22
CA GLN A 78 -7.00 -8.53 23.75
C GLN A 78 -7.34 -9.61 22.71
N MET A 79 -7.92 -9.23 21.57
CA MET A 79 -8.31 -10.18 20.54
C MET A 79 -7.12 -10.60 19.69
N SER A 80 -7.14 -11.85 19.22
CA SER A 80 -6.25 -12.32 18.16
C SER A 80 -6.56 -11.60 16.84
N TYR A 81 -5.62 -11.62 15.88
CA TYR A 81 -5.83 -11.07 14.55
C TYR A 81 -7.07 -11.69 13.91
N SER A 82 -7.24 -12.99 14.07
CA SER A 82 -8.35 -13.71 13.48
C SER A 82 -9.70 -13.33 14.05
N GLN A 83 -9.79 -13.11 15.36
CA GLN A 83 -11.02 -12.65 15.98
C GLN A 83 -11.38 -11.24 15.49
N GLN A 84 -10.39 -10.34 15.40
CA GLN A 84 -10.60 -9.00 14.85
C GLN A 84 -11.05 -9.07 13.37
N TYR A 85 -10.43 -9.94 12.58
CA TYR A 85 -10.76 -10.15 11.17
C TYR A 85 -12.22 -10.60 11.03
N ASP A 86 -12.62 -11.64 11.76
CA ASP A 86 -13.96 -12.20 11.65
C ASP A 86 -15.01 -11.16 12.08
N GLU A 87 -14.75 -10.39 13.13
CA GLU A 87 -15.65 -9.31 13.58
C GLU A 87 -15.79 -8.17 12.56
N LEU A 88 -14.70 -7.74 11.92
CA LEU A 88 -14.73 -6.68 10.89
C LEU A 88 -15.46 -7.14 9.63
N TYR A 89 -15.12 -8.33 9.14
CA TYR A 89 -15.58 -8.80 7.83
C TYR A 89 -17.00 -9.40 7.89
N ASN A 90 -17.49 -9.80 9.07
CA ASN A 90 -18.90 -10.16 9.27
C ASN A 90 -19.84 -8.95 9.33
N ASN A 91 -19.31 -7.75 9.65
CA ASN A 91 -20.09 -6.52 9.81
C ASN A 91 -19.87 -5.53 8.63
N LYS A 92 -20.15 -5.97 7.40
CA LYS A 92 -20.05 -5.09 6.21
C LYS A 92 -21.14 -4.00 6.20
N PRO A 93 -20.88 -2.81 5.62
CA PRO A 93 -19.68 -2.40 4.91
C PRO A 93 -18.50 -2.03 5.84
N ILE A 94 -17.29 -2.37 5.41
CA ILE A 94 -16.05 -2.02 6.14
C ILE A 94 -15.80 -0.52 6.00
N ASN A 95 -15.48 0.15 7.11
CA ASN A 95 -15.01 1.53 7.10
C ASN A 95 -13.48 1.58 7.20
N PRO A 96 -12.74 1.76 6.09
CA PRO A 96 -11.28 1.79 6.10
C PRO A 96 -10.69 3.03 6.80
N LYS A 97 -11.52 3.97 7.28
CA LYS A 97 -11.05 5.10 8.10
C LYS A 97 -11.13 4.84 9.60
N LYS A 98 -11.83 3.77 10.04
CA LYS A 98 -11.93 3.41 11.46
C LYS A 98 -10.61 2.79 11.89
N VAL A 99 -9.89 3.44 12.80
CA VAL A 99 -8.67 2.88 13.41
C VAL A 99 -9.05 1.72 14.31
N VAL A 100 -8.34 0.61 14.16
CA VAL A 100 -8.53 -0.61 14.93
C VAL A 100 -7.32 -0.83 15.83
N PRO A 101 -7.49 -1.18 17.12
CA PRO A 101 -6.36 -1.53 17.99
C PRO A 101 -5.57 -2.72 17.43
N LYS A 102 -4.25 -2.70 17.63
CA LYS A 102 -3.37 -3.79 17.19
C LYS A 102 -3.76 -5.11 17.87
N PRO A 103 -3.71 -6.26 17.17
CA PRO A 103 -4.01 -7.56 17.76
C PRO A 103 -3.06 -7.93 18.90
N SER A 104 -3.53 -8.72 19.87
CA SER A 104 -2.67 -9.32 20.89
C SER A 104 -1.80 -10.41 20.26
N LYS A 105 -0.48 -10.31 20.48
CA LYS A 105 0.50 -11.30 20.03
C LYS A 105 0.29 -12.62 20.78
N GLU A 106 -0.03 -12.55 22.07
CA GLU A 106 -0.30 -13.70 22.94
C GLU A 106 -1.56 -14.45 22.50
N ALA A 107 -2.67 -13.73 22.31
CA ALA A 107 -3.91 -14.34 21.82
C ALA A 107 -3.74 -14.95 20.42
N GLN A 108 -2.91 -14.33 19.57
CA GLN A 108 -2.60 -14.88 18.24
C GLN A 108 -1.74 -16.15 18.32
N LEU A 109 -0.81 -16.23 19.27
CA LEU A 109 0.04 -17.41 19.49
C LEU A 109 -0.77 -18.62 19.99
N GLU A 110 -1.82 -18.37 20.77
CA GLU A 110 -2.71 -19.39 21.31
C GLU A 110 -3.82 -19.81 20.34
N GLU A 111 -3.91 -19.17 19.17
CA GLU A 111 -5.02 -19.42 18.26
C GLU A 111 -4.96 -20.83 17.62
N PRO A 112 -6.06 -21.61 17.65
CA PRO A 112 -6.12 -22.90 16.99
C PRO A 112 -5.79 -22.82 15.49
N GLY A 113 -4.80 -23.62 15.07
CA GLY A 113 -4.34 -23.69 13.68
C GLY A 113 -3.39 -22.57 13.25
N ALA A 114 -2.95 -21.69 14.17
CA ALA A 114 -1.89 -20.74 13.87
C ALA A 114 -0.54 -21.46 13.67
N GLY A 115 0.18 -21.09 12.62
CA GLY A 115 1.53 -21.55 12.33
C GLY A 115 2.54 -20.43 12.54
N ARG A 116 3.79 -20.77 12.91
CA ARG A 116 4.87 -19.79 13.03
C ARG A 116 5.57 -19.60 11.69
N VAL A 117 5.95 -18.35 11.41
CA VAL A 117 6.89 -18.07 10.31
C VAL A 117 8.22 -18.75 10.63
N PHE A 118 8.87 -19.31 9.61
CA PHE A 118 10.12 -20.05 9.75
C PHE A 118 11.17 -19.20 10.48
N MET A 119 11.75 -19.74 11.57
CA MET A 119 12.75 -19.05 12.41
C MET A 119 12.29 -17.66 12.92
N SER A 120 11.00 -17.51 13.23
CA SER A 120 10.42 -16.27 13.74
C SER A 120 9.45 -16.54 14.91
N ASP A 121 9.29 -15.54 15.76
CA ASP A 121 8.31 -15.52 16.85
C ASP A 121 6.89 -15.19 16.38
N VAL A 122 6.72 -14.75 15.13
CA VAL A 122 5.43 -14.35 14.55
C VAL A 122 4.54 -15.57 14.26
N ALA A 123 3.39 -15.62 14.93
CA ALA A 123 2.30 -16.56 14.65
C ALA A 123 1.35 -15.99 13.60
N THR A 124 0.93 -16.83 12.66
CA THR A 124 0.15 -16.43 11.49
C THR A 124 -0.94 -17.45 11.22
N LYS A 125 -2.04 -16.99 10.61
CA LYS A 125 -3.12 -17.85 10.15
C LYS A 125 -3.71 -17.27 8.88
N GLY A 126 -3.63 -18.02 7.79
CA GLY A 126 -4.21 -17.62 6.52
C GLY A 126 -5.72 -17.42 6.64
N LYS A 127 -6.23 -16.28 6.18
CA LYS A 127 -7.66 -15.94 6.19
C LYS A 127 -8.35 -16.14 4.86
N ARG A 128 -7.56 -16.38 3.80
CA ARG A 128 -8.05 -16.58 2.44
C ARG A 128 -7.59 -17.95 1.93
N PRO A 129 -8.35 -18.55 1.00
CA PRO A 129 -7.94 -19.81 0.40
C PRO A 129 -6.55 -19.68 -0.23
N SER A 130 -5.81 -20.77 -0.24
CA SER A 130 -4.51 -20.82 -0.90
C SER A 130 -4.66 -20.46 -2.38
N PHE A 131 -3.55 -20.05 -2.98
CA PHE A 131 -3.44 -19.68 -4.39
C PHE A 131 -4.14 -20.64 -5.37
N LEU A 132 -4.15 -21.94 -5.04
CA LEU A 132 -4.71 -23.02 -5.86
C LEU A 132 -6.23 -23.17 -5.73
N ASN A 133 -6.82 -22.73 -4.62
CA ASN A 133 -8.21 -23.01 -4.24
C ASN A 133 -9.05 -21.73 -4.16
N ARG A 134 -8.84 -20.77 -5.07
CA ARG A 134 -9.64 -19.55 -5.16
C ARG A 134 -10.00 -19.20 -6.60
N GLU A 135 -11.04 -18.39 -6.75
CA GLU A 135 -11.41 -17.81 -8.04
C GLU A 135 -10.47 -16.66 -8.42
N TRP A 136 -10.02 -16.67 -9.67
CA TRP A 136 -9.09 -15.68 -10.22
C TRP A 136 -9.83 -14.71 -11.14
N ASN A 137 -9.84 -13.43 -10.78
CA ASN A 137 -10.40 -12.38 -11.64
C ASN A 137 -9.41 -12.01 -12.78
N ALA A 138 -9.82 -11.11 -13.68
CA ALA A 138 -8.99 -10.72 -14.81
C ALA A 138 -7.71 -9.97 -14.39
N THR A 139 -7.80 -9.11 -13.38
CA THR A 139 -6.65 -8.37 -12.83
C THR A 139 -5.63 -9.31 -12.21
N ASP A 140 -6.08 -10.28 -11.41
CA ASP A 140 -5.22 -11.28 -10.79
C ASP A 140 -4.42 -12.05 -11.86
N LYS A 141 -5.09 -12.49 -12.93
CA LYS A 141 -4.46 -13.19 -14.06
C LYS A 141 -3.45 -12.31 -14.78
N TYR A 142 -3.77 -11.04 -14.98
CA TYR A 142 -2.86 -10.07 -15.61
C TYR A 142 -1.62 -9.85 -14.74
N TYR A 143 -1.76 -9.63 -13.44
CA TYR A 143 -0.63 -9.46 -12.53
C TYR A 143 0.21 -10.72 -12.44
N LEU A 144 -0.41 -11.90 -12.34
CA LEU A 144 0.32 -13.16 -12.35
C LEU A 144 1.13 -13.34 -13.64
N ALA A 145 0.52 -13.08 -14.80
CA ALA A 145 1.19 -13.20 -16.09
C ALA A 145 2.32 -12.18 -16.25
N PHE A 146 2.12 -10.93 -15.85
CA PHE A 146 3.12 -9.88 -15.96
C PHE A 146 4.29 -10.11 -14.99
N ILE A 147 4.00 -10.32 -13.70
CA ILE A 147 5.03 -10.60 -12.69
C ILE A 147 5.78 -11.87 -13.08
N GLY A 148 5.07 -12.96 -13.38
CA GLY A 148 5.68 -14.22 -13.81
C GLY A 148 6.52 -14.07 -15.08
N GLY A 149 6.03 -13.33 -16.08
CA GLY A 149 6.76 -13.05 -17.32
C GLY A 149 8.07 -12.29 -17.08
N MET A 150 8.06 -11.29 -16.20
CA MET A 150 9.29 -10.56 -15.85
C MET A 150 10.29 -11.46 -15.10
N HIS A 151 9.83 -12.37 -14.24
CA HIS A 151 10.73 -13.34 -13.59
C HIS A 151 11.33 -14.33 -14.60
N LEU A 152 10.53 -14.85 -15.52
CA LEU A 152 11.02 -15.71 -16.59
C LEU A 152 12.04 -14.99 -17.48
N LEU A 153 11.79 -13.72 -17.79
CA LEU A 153 12.72 -12.90 -18.57
C LEU A 153 14.01 -12.62 -17.79
N ALA A 154 13.93 -12.40 -16.48
CA ALA A 154 15.10 -12.20 -15.62
C ALA A 154 16.02 -13.44 -15.57
N CYS A 155 15.47 -14.65 -15.73
CA CYS A 155 16.26 -15.88 -15.84
C CYS A 155 17.22 -15.90 -17.05
N PHE A 156 17.05 -15.00 -18.03
CA PHE A 156 17.99 -14.85 -19.15
C PHE A 156 19.25 -14.04 -18.81
N ALA A 157 19.37 -13.50 -17.60
CA ALA A 157 20.49 -12.66 -17.20
C ALA A 157 21.87 -13.34 -17.37
N PRO A 158 22.08 -14.63 -17.01
CA PRO A 158 23.36 -15.30 -17.22
C PRO A 158 23.79 -15.39 -18.69
N PHE A 159 22.82 -15.52 -19.61
CA PHE A 159 23.07 -15.67 -21.05
C PHE A 159 23.27 -14.32 -21.76
N THR A 160 22.96 -13.22 -21.09
CA THR A 160 23.04 -11.85 -21.64
C THR A 160 24.01 -10.98 -20.85
N TYR A 161 24.86 -11.59 -20.04
CA TYR A 161 25.81 -10.92 -19.16
C TYR A 161 26.83 -10.08 -19.93
N SER A 162 27.03 -8.85 -19.46
CA SER A 162 28.22 -8.05 -19.75
C SER A 162 28.44 -7.03 -18.61
N PRO A 163 29.68 -6.51 -18.43
CA PRO A 163 29.94 -5.46 -17.45
C PRO A 163 29.04 -4.22 -17.64
N GLN A 164 28.72 -3.86 -18.88
CA GLN A 164 27.83 -2.74 -19.20
C GLN A 164 26.40 -2.99 -18.71
N MET A 165 25.92 -4.24 -18.81
CA MET A 165 24.59 -4.61 -18.32
C MET A 165 24.52 -4.62 -16.79
N VAL A 166 25.61 -4.99 -16.11
CA VAL A 166 25.71 -4.85 -14.64
C VAL A 166 25.63 -3.39 -14.22
N VAL A 167 26.37 -2.49 -14.89
CA VAL A 167 26.29 -1.04 -14.63
C VAL A 167 24.89 -0.51 -14.88
N LEU A 168 24.26 -0.91 -15.99
CA LEU A 168 22.87 -0.54 -16.29
C LEU A 168 21.92 -1.01 -15.19
N PHE A 169 22.04 -2.25 -14.74
CA PHE A 169 21.24 -2.80 -13.63
C PHE A 169 21.45 -1.99 -12.34
N LEU A 170 22.68 -1.74 -11.91
CA LEU A 170 22.97 -1.00 -10.69
C LEU A 170 22.49 0.46 -10.76
N ALA A 171 22.70 1.12 -11.89
CA ALA A 171 22.25 2.50 -12.11
C ALA A 171 20.72 2.58 -12.10
N SER A 172 20.04 1.70 -12.84
CA SER A 172 18.57 1.67 -12.87
C SER A 172 17.98 1.23 -11.52
N TYR A 173 18.61 0.31 -10.80
CA TYR A 173 18.24 -0.07 -9.44
C TYR A 173 18.33 1.12 -8.47
N PHE A 174 19.42 1.89 -8.52
CA PHE A 174 19.55 3.11 -7.71
C PHE A 174 18.48 4.15 -8.07
N VAL A 175 18.23 4.38 -9.36
CA VAL A 175 17.22 5.34 -9.83
C VAL A 175 15.81 4.91 -9.41
N THR A 176 15.41 3.67 -9.67
CA THR A 176 14.03 3.24 -9.40
C THR A 176 13.82 2.91 -7.93
N GLY A 177 14.78 2.25 -7.28
CA GLY A 177 14.70 1.84 -5.88
C GLY A 177 14.98 2.99 -4.93
N CYS A 178 16.20 3.53 -4.95
CA CYS A 178 16.60 4.58 -4.00
C CYS A 178 15.86 5.89 -4.27
N LEU A 179 16.03 6.48 -5.46
CA LEU A 179 15.42 7.78 -5.76
C LEU A 179 13.88 7.69 -5.94
N GLY A 180 13.41 6.65 -6.63
CA GLY A 180 11.99 6.46 -6.94
C GLY A 180 11.16 5.99 -5.76
N ILE A 181 11.46 4.80 -5.21
CA ILE A 181 10.64 4.24 -4.13
C ILE A 181 10.97 4.89 -2.78
N THR A 182 12.23 4.82 -2.33
CA THR A 182 12.55 5.20 -0.95
C THR A 182 12.53 6.72 -0.73
N LEU A 183 13.20 7.49 -1.58
CA LEU A 183 13.27 8.94 -1.44
C LEU A 183 11.95 9.60 -1.81
N SER A 184 11.34 9.20 -2.94
CA SER A 184 10.10 9.81 -3.43
C SER A 184 8.85 9.20 -2.81
N TYR A 185 8.41 8.04 -3.28
CA TYR A 185 7.10 7.50 -2.92
C TYR A 185 6.95 7.33 -1.41
N HIS A 186 7.99 6.81 -0.76
CA HIS A 186 7.96 6.56 0.67
C HIS A 186 8.11 7.83 1.51
N ARG A 187 9.33 8.40 1.59
CA ARG A 187 9.62 9.49 2.54
C ARG A 187 9.01 10.83 2.14
N MET A 188 9.04 11.18 0.85
CA MET A 188 8.54 12.47 0.38
C MET A 188 7.02 12.49 0.19
N LEU A 189 6.46 11.56 -0.60
CA LEU A 189 5.05 11.59 -0.98
C LEU A 189 4.15 11.01 0.11
N SER A 190 4.49 9.84 0.67
CA SER A 190 3.63 9.21 1.69
C SER A 190 3.74 9.91 3.04
N HIS A 191 4.96 10.14 3.53
CA HIS A 191 5.21 10.64 4.90
C HIS A 191 5.49 12.13 5.02
N LYS A 192 5.76 12.81 3.90
CA LYS A 192 6.08 14.25 3.88
C LYS A 192 7.19 14.58 4.86
N SER A 193 8.21 13.74 4.92
CA SER A 193 9.33 13.87 5.85
C SER A 193 10.25 15.04 5.53
N PHE A 194 10.18 15.55 4.29
CA PHE A 194 10.86 16.74 3.81
C PHE A 194 10.11 17.33 2.61
N THR A 195 10.52 18.50 2.13
CA THR A 195 9.94 19.17 0.96
C THR A 195 11.05 19.59 0.00
N VAL A 196 10.82 19.44 -1.30
CA VAL A 196 11.72 19.89 -2.37
C VAL A 196 10.97 20.74 -3.40
N PRO A 197 11.66 21.51 -4.28
CA PRO A 197 11.03 22.18 -5.39
C PRO A 197 10.23 21.23 -6.30
N LYS A 198 9.11 21.69 -6.85
CA LYS A 198 8.18 20.83 -7.61
C LYS A 198 8.79 20.12 -8.82
N TRP A 199 9.76 20.74 -9.50
CA TRP A 199 10.44 20.07 -10.61
C TRP A 199 11.17 18.81 -10.13
N LEU A 200 11.85 18.89 -8.98
CA LEU A 200 12.58 17.77 -8.39
C LEU A 200 11.61 16.74 -7.81
N GLU A 201 10.54 17.20 -7.15
CA GLU A 201 9.48 16.31 -6.63
C GLU A 201 8.89 15.45 -7.76
N TYR A 202 8.55 16.06 -8.89
CA TYR A 202 7.99 15.37 -10.05
C TYR A 202 9.02 14.46 -10.74
N THR A 203 10.27 14.89 -10.88
CA THR A 203 11.34 14.04 -11.43
C THR A 203 11.55 12.79 -10.57
N LEU A 204 11.63 12.94 -9.25
CA LEU A 204 11.80 11.81 -8.33
C LEU A 204 10.58 10.87 -8.36
N ALA A 205 9.37 11.42 -8.44
CA ALA A 205 8.16 10.61 -8.59
C ALA A 205 8.15 9.82 -9.90
N TYR A 206 8.64 10.39 -11.00
CA TYR A 206 8.79 9.67 -12.26
C TYR A 206 9.76 8.50 -12.15
N CYS A 207 10.86 8.64 -11.40
CA CYS A 207 11.75 7.52 -11.11
C CYS A 207 11.01 6.36 -10.40
N GLY A 208 10.03 6.69 -9.54
CA GLY A 208 9.16 5.70 -8.88
C GLY A 208 8.23 4.97 -9.86
N VAL A 209 7.67 5.66 -10.86
CA VAL A 209 6.87 5.04 -11.93
C VAL A 209 7.68 3.97 -12.67
N LEU A 210 8.98 4.21 -12.88
CA LEU A 210 9.87 3.26 -13.55
C LEU A 210 10.14 1.99 -12.72
N ALA A 211 9.90 2.02 -11.40
CA ALA A 211 10.01 0.85 -10.52
C ALA A 211 8.88 -0.18 -10.74
N VAL A 212 7.78 0.24 -11.39
CA VAL A 212 6.61 -0.61 -11.69
C VAL A 212 5.98 -1.21 -10.43
N GLN A 213 5.67 -0.38 -9.44
CA GLN A 213 5.01 -0.80 -8.18
C GLN A 213 3.62 -0.17 -7.98
N GLY A 214 3.04 0.37 -9.05
CA GLY A 214 1.83 1.20 -8.98
C GLY A 214 2.15 2.66 -9.28
N ASP A 215 1.13 3.41 -9.66
CA ASP A 215 1.25 4.84 -9.84
C ASP A 215 1.45 5.57 -8.49
N PRO A 216 1.94 6.83 -8.47
CA PRO A 216 2.25 7.53 -7.22
C PRO A 216 1.07 7.65 -6.26
N LEU A 217 -0.16 7.78 -6.79
CA LEU A 217 -1.38 7.88 -5.99
C LEU A 217 -1.69 6.53 -5.34
N GLU A 218 -1.69 5.45 -6.12
CA GLU A 218 -1.95 4.10 -5.63
C GLU A 218 -0.97 3.69 -4.54
N TRP A 219 0.32 3.84 -4.80
CA TRP A 219 1.37 3.43 -3.89
C TRP A 219 1.29 4.22 -2.58
N SER A 220 1.22 5.56 -2.67
CA SER A 220 1.18 6.41 -1.47
C SER A 220 -0.11 6.22 -0.67
N SER A 221 -1.26 6.05 -1.33
CA SER A 221 -2.54 5.76 -0.69
C SER A 221 -2.48 4.43 0.09
N SER A 222 -2.00 3.37 -0.57
CA SER A 222 -1.91 2.04 0.02
C SER A 222 -0.94 2.02 1.20
N HIS A 223 0.21 2.69 1.07
CA HIS A 223 1.20 2.81 2.14
C HIS A 223 0.68 3.59 3.35
N ARG A 224 -0.06 4.69 3.13
CA ARG A 224 -0.72 5.44 4.21
C ARG A 224 -1.76 4.59 4.93
N TYR A 225 -2.48 3.70 4.23
CA TYR A 225 -3.39 2.74 4.87
C TYR A 225 -2.64 1.66 5.64
N HIS A 226 -1.52 1.15 5.12
CA HIS A 226 -0.67 0.24 5.87
C HIS A 226 -0.23 0.86 7.19
N HIS A 227 0.22 2.12 7.21
CA HIS A 227 0.58 2.81 8.46
C HIS A 227 -0.60 3.03 9.41
N LEU A 228 -1.77 3.40 8.86
CA LEU A 228 -2.98 3.60 9.67
C LEU A 228 -3.45 2.30 10.34
N HIS A 229 -3.25 1.16 9.67
CA HIS A 229 -3.81 -0.14 10.03
C HIS A 229 -2.78 -1.22 10.28
N THR A 230 -1.51 -0.87 10.51
CA THR A 230 -0.38 -1.82 10.52
C THR A 230 -0.70 -3.07 11.34
N ASP A 231 -0.55 -4.23 10.70
CA ASP A 231 -0.79 -5.57 11.26
C ASP A 231 -2.21 -5.81 11.78
N THR A 232 -3.17 -4.95 11.47
CA THR A 232 -4.60 -5.20 11.71
C THR A 232 -5.24 -5.82 10.46
N PRO A 233 -6.48 -6.34 10.55
CA PRO A 233 -7.16 -6.92 9.38
C PRO A 233 -7.40 -5.97 8.20
N LEU A 234 -7.27 -4.66 8.42
CA LEU A 234 -7.40 -3.62 7.40
C LEU A 234 -6.05 -3.30 6.70
N ASP A 235 -4.94 -3.83 7.19
CA ASP A 235 -3.64 -3.74 6.51
C ASP A 235 -3.67 -4.57 5.21
N PRO A 236 -3.37 -3.98 4.03
CA PRO A 236 -3.32 -4.73 2.77
C PRO A 236 -2.40 -5.95 2.84
N HIS A 237 -1.29 -5.85 3.57
CA HIS A 237 -0.24 -6.87 3.61
C HIS A 237 0.15 -7.24 5.03
N SER A 238 -0.84 -7.45 5.91
CA SER A 238 -0.61 -7.90 7.28
C SER A 238 0.24 -9.19 7.33
N PRO A 239 1.31 -9.23 8.15
CA PRO A 239 2.12 -10.43 8.35
C PRO A 239 1.34 -11.55 9.05
N TYR A 240 0.25 -11.24 9.77
CA TYR A 240 -0.58 -12.24 10.45
C TYR A 240 -1.32 -13.17 9.48
N GLU A 241 -1.51 -12.79 8.22
CA GLU A 241 -2.08 -13.69 7.18
C GLU A 241 -1.02 -14.63 6.57
N GLY A 242 0.25 -14.48 6.96
CA GLY A 242 1.35 -15.36 6.57
C GLY A 242 2.44 -14.64 5.79
N PHE A 243 3.66 -15.17 5.86
CA PHE A 243 4.84 -14.60 5.21
C PHE A 243 4.63 -14.36 3.69
N TRP A 244 4.06 -15.34 2.99
CA TRP A 244 3.83 -15.22 1.55
C TRP A 244 2.70 -14.24 1.22
N TRP A 245 1.74 -14.04 2.12
CA TRP A 245 0.71 -13.02 1.97
C TRP A 245 1.34 -11.63 1.93
N CYS A 246 2.07 -11.26 3.00
CA CYS A 246 2.68 -9.93 3.10
C CYS A 246 3.83 -9.70 2.11
N HIS A 247 4.50 -10.77 1.65
CA HIS A 247 5.52 -10.65 0.61
C HIS A 247 4.91 -10.36 -0.78
N MET A 248 3.96 -11.18 -1.25
CA MET A 248 3.41 -11.00 -2.61
C MET A 248 1.96 -11.44 -2.79
N GLY A 249 1.39 -12.22 -1.86
CA GLY A 249 0.04 -12.76 -1.98
C GLY A 249 -1.02 -11.67 -2.07
N TRP A 250 -0.86 -10.58 -1.32
CA TRP A 250 -1.75 -9.42 -1.38
C TRP A 250 -1.84 -8.79 -2.78
N LEU A 251 -0.73 -8.74 -3.52
CA LEU A 251 -0.73 -8.25 -4.90
C LEU A 251 -1.51 -9.16 -5.82
N LEU A 252 -1.52 -10.47 -5.57
CA LEU A 252 -2.12 -11.44 -6.46
C LEU A 252 -3.62 -11.66 -6.20
N ASP A 253 -4.17 -11.14 -5.09
CA ASP A 253 -5.61 -11.13 -4.80
C ASP A 253 -6.15 -9.69 -4.84
N ASN A 254 -6.54 -9.23 -6.03
CA ASN A 254 -7.05 -7.87 -6.24
C ASN A 254 -8.33 -7.59 -5.45
N ASN A 255 -9.21 -8.59 -5.27
CA ASN A 255 -10.44 -8.39 -4.50
C ASN A 255 -10.11 -8.11 -3.03
N ALA A 256 -9.18 -8.88 -2.44
CA ALA A 256 -8.69 -8.63 -1.08
C ALA A 256 -8.13 -7.23 -0.89
N THR A 257 -7.25 -6.85 -1.82
CA THR A 257 -6.53 -5.59 -1.73
C THR A 257 -7.50 -4.43 -1.92
N MET A 258 -8.41 -4.51 -2.89
CA MET A 258 -9.38 -3.45 -3.13
C MET A 258 -10.41 -3.31 -1.99
N GLU A 259 -10.75 -4.36 -1.24
CA GLU A 259 -11.55 -4.22 -0.02
C GLU A 259 -10.88 -3.32 1.04
N ARG A 260 -9.54 -3.23 1.03
CA ARG A 260 -8.75 -2.47 2.01
C ARG A 260 -8.31 -1.09 1.52
N VAL A 261 -7.91 -0.98 0.25
CA VAL A 261 -7.26 0.22 -0.30
C VAL A 261 -8.01 0.93 -1.43
N SER A 262 -9.22 0.49 -1.79
CA SER A 262 -10.00 1.10 -2.90
C SER A 262 -10.32 2.58 -2.68
N ASN A 263 -10.52 3.01 -1.44
CA ASN A 263 -10.79 4.41 -1.12
C ASN A 263 -9.49 5.21 -1.11
N ARG A 264 -9.16 5.94 -2.17
CA ARG A 264 -7.91 6.72 -2.24
C ARG A 264 -7.98 8.14 -1.65
N SER A 265 -9.01 8.45 -0.84
CA SER A 265 -9.19 9.81 -0.28
C SER A 265 -8.11 10.21 0.73
N ASN A 266 -7.34 9.26 1.25
CA ASN A 266 -6.18 9.57 2.08
C ASN A 266 -5.01 10.17 1.29
N ALA A 267 -5.09 10.23 -0.05
CA ALA A 267 -4.08 10.77 -0.96
C ALA A 267 -4.59 11.96 -1.81
N ASP A 268 -5.61 12.69 -1.33
CA ASP A 268 -6.20 13.85 -2.03
C ASP A 268 -5.18 14.96 -2.33
N ASP A 269 -4.11 15.07 -1.53
CA ASP A 269 -3.00 15.98 -1.78
C ASP A 269 -2.21 15.65 -3.06
N LEU A 270 -2.13 14.37 -3.44
CA LEU A 270 -1.56 13.95 -4.72
C LEU A 270 -2.62 14.04 -5.82
N GLU A 271 -3.86 13.59 -5.56
CA GLU A 271 -4.97 13.62 -6.53
C GLU A 271 -5.25 15.05 -7.02
N SER A 272 -5.06 16.06 -6.17
CA SER A 272 -5.26 17.46 -6.53
C SER A 272 -4.28 17.98 -7.59
N GLN A 273 -3.13 17.33 -7.78
CA GLN A 273 -2.08 17.77 -8.70
C GLN A 273 -2.22 17.11 -10.07
N TRP A 274 -2.16 17.92 -11.14
CA TRP A 274 -2.36 17.42 -12.51
C TRP A 274 -1.32 16.37 -12.93
N TYR A 275 -0.09 16.49 -12.43
CA TYR A 275 1.02 15.62 -12.81
C TYR A 275 0.78 14.18 -12.33
N TYR A 276 0.28 13.99 -11.11
CA TYR A 276 -0.01 12.66 -10.58
C TYR A 276 -1.22 12.01 -11.25
N ARG A 277 -2.25 12.81 -11.59
CA ARG A 277 -3.36 12.31 -12.42
C ARG A 277 -2.89 11.88 -13.80
N TRP A 278 -2.03 12.67 -14.43
CA TRP A 278 -1.42 12.32 -15.71
C TRP A 278 -0.64 11.00 -15.61
N LEU A 279 0.27 10.86 -14.62
CA LEU A 279 1.04 9.64 -14.42
C LEU A 279 0.17 8.41 -14.20
N ARG A 280 -0.91 8.51 -13.41
CA ARG A 280 -1.88 7.44 -13.22
C ARG A 280 -2.55 7.05 -14.54
N ASP A 281 -3.06 8.04 -15.27
CA ASP A 281 -3.84 7.81 -16.49
C ASP A 281 -2.96 7.29 -17.65
N THR A 282 -1.66 7.61 -17.65
CA THR A 282 -0.67 7.13 -18.65
C THR A 282 0.26 6.04 -18.14
N TYR A 283 0.02 5.47 -16.95
CA TYR A 283 0.93 4.54 -16.29
C TYR A 283 1.38 3.35 -17.18
N PRO A 284 0.47 2.63 -17.88
CA PRO A 284 0.88 1.53 -18.76
C PRO A 284 1.79 1.97 -19.92
N PHE A 285 1.63 3.19 -20.42
CA PHE A 285 2.48 3.74 -21.47
C PHE A 285 3.91 3.96 -20.96
N HIS A 286 4.09 4.45 -19.74
CA HIS A 286 5.43 4.60 -19.16
C HIS A 286 6.15 3.27 -18.94
N VAL A 287 5.40 2.24 -18.52
CA VAL A 287 5.93 0.87 -18.38
C VAL A 287 6.35 0.30 -19.74
N ALA A 288 5.53 0.45 -20.78
CA ALA A 288 5.89 0.00 -22.13
C ALA A 288 7.06 0.81 -22.71
N ALA A 289 7.05 2.14 -22.54
CA ALA A 289 8.07 3.03 -23.07
C ALA A 289 9.45 2.76 -22.46
N GLN A 290 9.56 2.48 -21.16
CA GLN A 290 10.87 2.15 -20.56
C GLN A 290 11.47 0.87 -21.16
N LEU A 291 10.64 -0.17 -21.39
CA LEU A 291 11.12 -1.43 -21.98
C LEU A 291 11.51 -1.24 -23.44
N ALA A 292 10.75 -0.44 -24.19
CA ALA A 292 11.09 -0.06 -25.56
C ALA A 292 12.41 0.73 -25.62
N VAL A 293 12.61 1.71 -24.73
CA VAL A 293 13.86 2.49 -24.66
C VAL A 293 15.05 1.59 -24.33
N LEU A 294 14.91 0.68 -23.36
CA LEU A 294 15.96 -0.29 -23.05
C LEU A 294 16.31 -1.15 -24.26
N TYR A 295 15.31 -1.65 -24.98
CA TYR A 295 15.52 -2.43 -26.20
C TYR A 295 16.22 -1.62 -27.29
N LEU A 296 15.84 -0.36 -27.50
CA LEU A 296 16.47 0.50 -28.49
C LEU A 296 17.92 0.85 -28.16
N VAL A 297 18.26 1.00 -26.88
CA VAL A 297 19.60 1.39 -26.42
C VAL A 297 20.57 0.21 -26.37
N GLY A 298 20.12 -0.96 -25.92
CA GLY A 298 21.01 -2.09 -25.66
C GLY A 298 20.43 -3.46 -26.01
N GLY A 299 19.38 -3.48 -26.85
CA GLY A 299 18.73 -4.70 -27.32
C GLY A 299 18.12 -5.53 -26.20
N PHE A 300 17.96 -6.82 -26.49
CA PHE A 300 17.44 -7.80 -25.54
C PHE A 300 18.22 -7.84 -24.20
N PRO A 301 19.56 -7.80 -24.15
CA PRO A 301 20.31 -7.74 -22.90
C PRO A 301 19.90 -6.58 -21.98
N ALA A 302 19.68 -5.38 -22.52
CA ALA A 302 19.27 -4.24 -21.71
C ALA A 302 17.85 -4.38 -21.15
N VAL A 303 16.94 -5.02 -21.90
CA VAL A 303 15.60 -5.36 -21.39
C VAL A 303 15.69 -6.40 -20.27
N VAL A 304 16.56 -7.40 -20.40
CA VAL A 304 16.78 -8.41 -19.35
C VAL A 304 17.35 -7.77 -18.08
N TRP A 305 18.41 -6.96 -18.19
CA TRP A 305 19.13 -6.44 -17.03
C TRP A 305 18.51 -5.17 -16.44
N GLY A 306 18.29 -4.13 -17.26
CA GLY A 306 17.70 -2.86 -16.83
C GLY A 306 16.17 -2.90 -16.72
N GLY A 307 15.53 -3.89 -17.34
CA GLY A 307 14.10 -4.15 -17.26
C GLY A 307 13.79 -5.25 -16.25
N ALA A 308 13.77 -6.50 -16.70
CA ALA A 308 13.28 -7.65 -15.94
C ALA A 308 14.01 -7.92 -14.62
N LEU A 309 15.31 -8.14 -14.67
CA LEU A 309 16.12 -8.43 -13.48
C LEU A 309 16.02 -7.28 -12.47
N ARG A 310 16.15 -6.04 -12.93
CA ARG A 310 16.01 -4.86 -12.07
C ARG A 310 14.60 -4.69 -11.50
N MET A 311 13.53 -4.95 -12.25
CA MET A 311 12.16 -4.97 -11.72
C MET A 311 12.02 -6.01 -10.61
N CYS A 312 12.35 -7.28 -10.89
CA CYS A 312 12.26 -8.35 -9.92
C CYS A 312 13.08 -8.07 -8.66
N TRP A 313 14.30 -7.53 -8.81
CA TRP A 313 15.18 -7.17 -7.71
C TRP A 313 14.54 -6.09 -6.81
N VAL A 314 14.09 -4.99 -7.41
CA VAL A 314 13.45 -3.88 -6.69
C VAL A 314 12.14 -4.31 -6.03
N TRP A 315 11.33 -5.12 -6.73
CA TRP A 315 10.11 -5.71 -6.19
C TRP A 315 10.40 -6.53 -4.94
N HIS A 316 11.25 -7.56 -5.04
CA HIS A 316 11.52 -8.43 -3.90
C HIS A 316 12.14 -7.69 -2.71
N ILE A 317 13.05 -6.75 -2.94
CA ILE A 317 13.60 -5.94 -1.86
C ILE A 317 12.51 -5.11 -1.17
N THR A 318 11.61 -4.49 -1.93
CA THR A 318 10.50 -3.74 -1.35
C THR A 318 9.54 -4.66 -0.61
N TRP A 319 9.24 -5.83 -1.17
CA TRP A 319 8.38 -6.84 -0.55
C TRP A 319 9.01 -7.44 0.72
N PHE A 320 10.34 -7.49 0.82
CA PHE A 320 11.04 -7.86 2.04
C PHE A 320 10.94 -6.79 3.13
N VAL A 321 10.69 -5.53 2.80
CA VAL A 321 10.32 -4.53 3.83
C VAL A 321 9.02 -4.97 4.50
N ASN A 322 8.00 -5.33 3.72
CA ASN A 322 6.71 -5.80 4.25
C ASN A 322 6.80 -7.15 4.96
N SER A 323 7.61 -8.08 4.44
CA SER A 323 7.63 -9.45 4.95
C SER A 323 8.77 -9.70 5.93
N ALA A 324 10.03 -9.53 5.49
CA ALA A 324 11.18 -9.84 6.32
C ALA A 324 11.33 -8.85 7.48
N SER A 325 11.00 -7.57 7.28
CA SER A 325 11.08 -6.55 8.34
C SER A 325 9.85 -6.55 9.25
N HIS A 326 8.94 -7.52 9.13
CA HIS A 326 7.90 -7.81 10.11
C HIS A 326 8.05 -9.21 10.74
N CYS A 327 8.86 -10.09 10.14
CA CYS A 327 9.10 -11.44 10.64
C CYS A 327 10.43 -11.60 11.37
N TRP A 328 11.51 -10.94 10.91
CA TRP A 328 12.86 -11.15 11.43
C TRP A 328 13.58 -9.84 11.73
N GLY A 329 14.42 -9.86 12.78
CA GLY A 329 15.17 -8.71 13.25
C GLY A 329 14.93 -8.41 14.72
N TYR A 330 15.16 -7.17 15.11
CA TYR A 330 15.03 -6.68 16.48
C TYR A 330 14.14 -5.44 16.55
N GLN A 331 13.65 -5.09 17.74
CA GLN A 331 12.86 -3.88 17.97
C GLN A 331 13.55 -3.02 19.02
N ASP A 332 13.80 -1.75 18.70
CA ASP A 332 14.32 -0.77 19.66
C ASP A 332 13.17 0.05 20.29
N TYR A 333 12.05 0.13 19.59
CA TYR A 333 10.87 0.90 19.96
C TYR A 333 9.64 0.02 20.08
N ASN A 334 8.88 0.24 21.14
CA ASN A 334 7.59 -0.39 21.40
C ASN A 334 6.48 0.31 20.58
N THR A 335 6.38 -0.08 19.32
CA THR A 335 5.32 0.35 18.39
C THR A 335 4.02 -0.41 18.64
N GLY A 336 4.08 -1.58 19.28
CA GLY A 336 2.96 -2.51 19.42
C GLY A 336 2.67 -3.37 18.18
N ASP A 337 3.31 -3.10 17.05
CA ASP A 337 3.25 -3.94 15.84
C ASP A 337 4.43 -4.93 15.78
N LEU A 338 4.53 -5.66 14.68
CA LEU A 338 5.55 -6.65 14.39
C LEU A 338 6.73 -6.09 13.59
N SER A 339 6.76 -4.78 13.30
CA SER A 339 7.87 -4.16 12.57
C SER A 339 9.20 -4.36 13.33
N LYS A 340 10.23 -4.76 12.61
CA LYS A 340 11.56 -5.12 13.12
C LYS A 340 12.64 -4.44 12.27
N ASN A 341 13.69 -3.97 12.91
CA ASN A 341 14.90 -3.52 12.24
C ASN A 341 15.66 -4.73 11.69
N ASN A 342 15.98 -4.68 10.40
CA ASN A 342 16.60 -5.76 9.63
C ASN A 342 17.74 -5.18 8.77
N TRP A 343 18.99 -5.52 9.10
CA TRP A 343 20.17 -4.87 8.55
C TRP A 343 20.40 -5.15 7.06
N TRP A 344 20.12 -6.37 6.59
CA TRP A 344 20.35 -6.71 5.18
C TRP A 344 19.28 -6.10 4.29
N VAL A 345 18.02 -6.02 4.78
CA VAL A 345 16.99 -5.21 4.14
C VAL A 345 17.40 -3.73 4.18
N GLY A 346 18.01 -3.26 5.27
CA GLY A 346 18.52 -1.89 5.40
C GLY A 346 19.51 -1.54 4.30
N ILE A 347 20.45 -2.44 3.99
CA ILE A 347 21.44 -2.22 2.93
C ILE A 347 20.78 -2.29 1.54
N LEU A 348 20.02 -3.35 1.25
CA LEU A 348 19.42 -3.57 -0.06
C LEU A 348 18.27 -2.59 -0.37
N ALA A 349 17.54 -2.16 0.64
CA ALA A 349 16.46 -1.19 0.51
C ALA A 349 16.92 0.23 0.88
N PHE A 350 18.21 0.55 0.80
CA PHE A 350 18.73 1.92 0.95
C PHE A 350 18.36 2.64 2.28
N GLY A 351 18.08 1.88 3.33
CA GLY A 351 17.69 2.36 4.67
C GLY A 351 16.30 1.91 5.12
N GLU A 352 15.48 1.34 4.24
CA GLU A 352 14.08 0.98 4.58
C GLU A 352 13.94 -0.24 5.49
N GLY A 353 15.01 -1.02 5.68
CA GLY A 353 15.04 -2.12 6.64
C GLY A 353 15.17 -1.69 8.10
N TRP A 354 15.42 -0.41 8.41
CA TRP A 354 15.29 0.11 9.77
C TRP A 354 13.81 0.35 10.11
N HIS A 355 13.03 -0.72 9.97
CA HIS A 355 11.58 -0.65 9.83
C HIS A 355 10.87 -0.41 11.17
N ASN A 356 11.39 -0.93 12.28
CA ASN A 356 10.86 -0.61 13.60
C ASN A 356 11.09 0.88 13.95
N ASN A 357 12.25 1.43 13.60
CA ASN A 357 12.53 2.86 13.75
C ASN A 357 11.54 3.70 12.93
N HIS A 358 11.30 3.28 11.70
CA HIS A 358 10.34 3.92 10.79
C HIS A 358 8.92 3.89 11.35
N HIS A 359 8.42 2.73 11.79
CA HIS A 359 7.10 2.61 12.40
C HIS A 359 6.95 3.40 13.70
N ALA A 360 8.03 3.58 14.46
CA ALA A 360 8.02 4.43 15.65
C ALA A 360 7.89 5.92 15.31
N PHE A 361 8.48 6.37 14.20
CA PHE A 361 8.51 7.78 13.78
C PHE A 361 8.30 7.92 12.27
N GLU A 362 7.10 7.57 11.80
CA GLU A 362 6.77 7.54 10.36
C GLU A 362 7.05 8.86 9.62
N PHE A 363 6.95 9.99 10.32
CA PHE A 363 7.23 11.32 9.78
C PHE A 363 8.72 11.62 9.58
N SER A 364 9.62 10.78 10.10
CA SER A 364 11.07 11.02 10.09
C SER A 364 11.63 10.92 8.68
N ALA A 365 12.61 11.77 8.35
CA ALA A 365 13.36 11.68 7.10
C ALA A 365 14.52 10.66 7.19
N ARG A 366 14.87 10.24 8.41
CA ARG A 366 15.96 9.31 8.73
C ARG A 366 15.35 8.07 9.39
N HIS A 367 15.67 6.89 8.90
CA HIS A 367 15.22 5.63 9.50
C HIS A 367 16.33 4.97 10.31
N GLY A 368 17.60 5.07 9.87
CA GLY A 368 18.74 4.56 10.63
C GLY A 368 19.19 5.54 11.72
N PHE A 369 18.81 5.33 12.99
CA PHE A 369 19.14 6.25 14.09
C PHE A 369 20.51 6.00 14.72
N GLU A 370 21.01 4.77 14.65
CA GLU A 370 22.35 4.44 15.11
C GLU A 370 23.41 4.69 14.04
N TRP A 371 24.67 4.88 14.46
CA TRP A 371 25.78 5.19 13.55
C TRP A 371 26.06 4.07 12.54
N TRP A 372 25.80 2.82 12.93
CA TRP A 372 25.97 1.62 12.12
C TRP A 372 24.75 1.29 11.25
N GLN A 373 23.62 1.96 11.50
CA GLN A 373 22.40 1.80 10.71
C GLN A 373 22.52 2.63 9.41
N VAL A 374 23.23 2.08 8.43
CA VAL A 374 23.45 2.72 7.13
C VAL A 374 22.12 3.03 6.45
N ASP A 375 21.91 4.31 6.12
CA ASP A 375 20.68 4.83 5.50
C ASP A 375 21.08 5.72 4.32
N MET A 376 21.21 5.11 3.14
CA MET A 376 21.65 5.79 1.93
C MET A 376 20.70 6.93 1.54
N THR A 377 19.39 6.69 1.66
CA THR A 377 18.37 7.69 1.32
C THR A 377 18.45 8.90 2.24
N TRP A 378 18.74 8.69 3.53
CA TRP A 378 19.02 9.80 4.45
C TRP A 378 20.24 10.63 4.03
N TYR A 379 21.33 9.99 3.59
CA TYR A 379 22.51 10.71 3.11
C TYR A 379 22.21 11.58 1.88
N ILE A 380 21.33 11.11 0.99
CA ILE A 380 20.86 11.89 -0.16
C ILE A 380 20.01 13.08 0.31
N ILE A 381 19.10 12.89 1.27
CA ILE A 381 18.31 13.99 1.85
C ILE A 381 19.23 15.05 2.48
N LEU A 382 20.27 14.63 3.22
CA LEU A 382 21.28 15.53 3.77
C LEU A 382 22.04 16.30 2.69
N ALA A 383 22.42 15.64 1.59
CA ALA A 383 23.07 16.31 0.47
C ALA A 383 22.14 17.35 -0.18
N LEU A 384 20.88 17.00 -0.43
CA LEU A 384 19.87 17.94 -0.95
C LEU A 384 19.62 19.10 0.01
N GLN A 385 19.62 18.85 1.32
CA GLN A 385 19.46 19.90 2.32
C GLN A 385 20.64 20.87 2.31
N LYS A 386 21.88 20.36 2.23
CA LYS A 386 23.09 21.20 2.11
C LYS A 386 23.09 22.05 0.84
N LEU A 387 22.51 21.54 -0.24
CA LEU A 387 22.33 22.28 -1.50
C LEU A 387 21.15 23.27 -1.46
N GLY A 388 20.40 23.34 -0.35
CA GLY A 388 19.20 24.19 -0.24
C GLY A 388 17.98 23.67 -1.02
N LEU A 389 18.05 22.43 -1.54
CA LEU A 389 16.96 21.80 -2.30
C LEU A 389 15.97 21.06 -1.40
N ALA A 390 16.40 20.53 -0.25
CA ALA A 390 15.49 19.92 0.72
C ALA A 390 15.28 20.84 1.93
N THR A 391 14.03 21.10 2.26
CA THR A 391 13.58 21.92 3.38
C THR A 391 12.58 21.16 4.24
N ASN A 392 12.23 21.69 5.42
CA ASN A 392 11.27 21.05 6.35
C ASN A 392 11.62 19.59 6.67
N VAL A 393 12.91 19.26 6.76
CA VAL A 393 13.39 17.92 7.07
C VAL A 393 13.05 17.58 8.52
N LYS A 394 12.21 16.57 8.72
CA LYS A 394 11.71 16.18 10.04
C LYS A 394 12.54 15.05 10.63
N LEU A 395 12.79 15.14 11.94
CA LEU A 395 13.47 14.12 12.73
C LEU A 395 12.77 14.00 14.09
N PRO A 396 12.74 12.80 14.70
CA PRO A 396 12.22 12.65 16.05
C PRO A 396 13.15 13.30 17.06
N THR A 397 12.56 13.94 18.06
CA THR A 397 13.27 14.44 19.24
C THR A 397 13.67 13.29 20.16
N GLU A 398 14.72 13.48 20.96
CA GLU A 398 15.13 12.48 21.97
C GLU A 398 14.02 12.17 22.97
N ARG A 399 13.15 13.13 23.28
CA ARG A 399 11.95 12.91 24.11
C ARG A 399 10.95 11.96 23.44
N GLN A 400 10.73 12.09 22.13
CA GLN A 400 9.86 11.19 21.38
C GLN A 400 10.44 9.78 21.33
N LYS A 401 11.76 9.66 21.11
CA LYS A 401 12.48 8.37 21.19
C LYS A 401 12.35 7.71 22.55
N ALA A 402 12.65 8.43 23.62
CA ALA A 402 12.56 7.91 24.99
C ALA A 402 11.14 7.44 25.37
N LYS A 403 10.09 8.08 24.81
CA LYS A 403 8.70 7.68 25.06
C LYS A 403 8.35 6.31 24.47
N LEU A 404 8.92 5.98 23.31
CA LEU A 404 8.66 4.71 22.62
C LEU A 404 9.72 3.65 22.89
N ALA A 405 10.87 4.00 23.46
CA ALA A 405 11.90 3.03 23.83
C ALA A 405 11.33 1.98 24.81
N PHE A 406 11.78 0.72 24.66
CA PHE A 406 11.50 -0.28 25.68
C PHE A 406 12.07 0.16 27.03
N LYS A 407 11.29 -0.01 28.10
CA LYS A 407 11.78 0.26 29.45
C LYS A 407 12.91 -0.72 29.74
N LYS A 408 14.11 -0.20 30.01
CA LYS A 408 15.21 -1.04 30.51
C LYS A 408 14.77 -1.72 31.80
N PRO A 409 15.05 -3.02 32.00
CA PRO A 409 14.89 -3.66 33.29
C PRO A 409 15.66 -2.86 34.36
N ALA A 410 15.06 -2.69 35.54
CA ALA A 410 15.62 -1.85 36.62
C ALA A 410 17.06 -2.24 37.03
N ALA A 411 17.50 -3.47 36.72
CA ALA A 411 18.84 -3.97 37.01
C ALA A 411 19.97 -3.30 36.22
N GLU A 412 19.69 -2.70 35.05
CA GLU A 412 20.72 -2.00 34.24
C GLU A 412 20.76 -0.48 34.47
N ALA A 413 19.83 0.07 35.25
CA ALA A 413 19.81 1.50 35.57
C ALA A 413 20.63 1.85 36.83
N ALA A 414 21.14 0.82 37.53
CA ALA A 414 21.91 0.94 38.77
C ALA A 414 23.40 0.56 38.63
N ALA A 415 23.86 0.30 37.40
CA ALA A 415 25.25 0.10 37.03
C ALA A 415 25.68 1.22 36.08
#